data_AF-A0A1H2HPP5-F1
#
_entry.id   AF-A0A1H2HPP5-F1
#
_cell.length_a   1.000
_cell.length_b   1.000
_cell.length_c   1.000
_cell.angle_alpha   90.00
_cell.angle_beta   90.00
_cell.angle_gamma   90.00
#
_symmetry.space_group_name_H-M   'P 1'
#
loop_
_entity.id
_entity.type
_entity.pdbx_description
1 polymer ?
#
loop_
_entity_poly.entity_id
_entity_poly.type
_entity_poly.pdbx_seq_one_letter_code
_entity_poly.pdbx_strand_id
1 'polypeptide(L)'
;MISLLLLIMFSKLNNLYWRIRYTCNKSEKRKFYRYVAKEKKRLIESGADKEELRLLCRALSNTLNLHAERRLSQYRKERFVSN
;
A
#
# COMPACT_ATOMS: atom_id res chain seq x y z
N MET A 1 4.17 -18.94 6.44
CA MET A 1 3.18 -18.92 5.35
C MET A 1 2.39 -17.60 5.23
N ILE A 2 2.02 -16.93 6.33
CA ILE A 2 1.26 -15.65 6.31
C ILE A 2 1.97 -14.52 5.53
N SER A 3 3.30 -14.44 5.62
CA SER A 3 4.10 -13.39 4.95
C SER A 3 4.06 -13.44 3.41
N LEU A 4 4.02 -14.65 2.82
CA LEU A 4 4.03 -14.81 1.36
C LEU A 4 2.69 -14.39 0.74
N LEU A 5 1.59 -14.71 1.41
CA LEU A 5 0.23 -14.36 1.00
C LEU A 5 0.01 -12.84 1.03
N LEU A 6 0.53 -12.16 2.04
CA LEU A 6 0.50 -10.70 2.13
C LEU A 6 1.34 -10.02 1.04
N LEU A 7 2.52 -10.56 0.73
CA LEU A 7 3.37 -10.07 -0.35
C LEU A 7 2.65 -10.17 -1.71
N ILE A 8 2.01 -11.30 -1.98
CA ILE A 8 1.23 -11.51 -3.22
C ILE A 8 0.02 -10.56 -3.24
N MET A 9 -0.71 -10.44 -2.13
CA MET A 9 -1.94 -9.65 -2.04
C MET A 9 -1.70 -8.16 -2.37
N PHE A 10 -0.59 -7.58 -1.90
CA PHE A 10 -0.26 -6.17 -2.13
C PHE A 10 0.71 -5.92 -3.29
N SER A 11 1.18 -6.96 -3.98
CA SER A 11 2.15 -6.86 -5.09
C SER A 11 1.71 -5.86 -6.16
N LYS A 12 0.44 -5.93 -6.58
CA LYS A 12 -0.13 -5.03 -7.59
C LYS A 12 -0.15 -3.57 -7.14
N LEU A 13 -0.49 -3.32 -5.87
CA LEU A 13 -0.48 -1.98 -5.29
C LEU A 13 0.94 -1.40 -5.25
N ASN A 14 1.93 -2.21 -4.82
CA ASN A 14 3.35 -1.84 -4.83
C ASN A 14 3.82 -1.46 -6.24
N ASN A 15 3.49 -2.27 -7.26
CA ASN A 15 3.87 -2.01 -8.65
C ASN A 15 3.27 -0.71 -9.19
N LEU A 16 2.02 -0.39 -8.83
CA LEU A 16 1.39 0.88 -9.22
C LEU A 16 2.13 2.08 -8.61
N TYR A 17 2.46 2.03 -7.32
CA TYR A 17 3.24 3.07 -6.67
C TYR A 17 4.67 3.18 -7.22
N TRP A 18 5.30 2.05 -7.55
CA TRP A 18 6.59 2.05 -8.23
C TRP A 18 6.52 2.80 -9.56
N ARG A 19 5.52 2.52 -10.41
CA ARG A 19 5.31 3.28 -11.66
C ARG A 19 5.08 4.78 -11.41
N ILE A 20 4.30 5.14 -10.38
CA ILE A 20 4.05 6.56 -10.02
C ILE A 20 5.36 7.27 -9.67
N ARG A 21 6.28 6.60 -8.98
CA ARG A 21 7.57 7.17 -8.57
C ARG A 21 8.50 7.43 -9.74
N TYR A 22 8.63 6.47 -10.65
CA TYR A 22 9.55 6.60 -11.79
C TYR A 22 8.97 7.40 -12.96
N THR A 23 7.66 7.61 -12.99
CA THR A 23 7.03 8.43 -14.03
C THR A 23 7.24 9.91 -13.72
N CYS A 24 7.77 10.71 -14.66
CA CYS A 24 7.80 12.17 -14.53
C CYS A 24 6.55 12.86 -15.10
N ASN A 25 5.86 12.20 -16.06
CA ASN A 25 4.68 12.73 -16.73
C ASN A 25 3.46 12.83 -15.78
N LYS A 26 2.93 14.05 -15.61
CA LYS A 26 1.77 14.33 -14.74
C LYS A 26 0.50 13.59 -15.17
N SER A 27 0.27 13.41 -16.48
CA SER A 27 -0.91 12.70 -16.99
C SER A 27 -0.85 11.21 -16.63
N GLU A 28 0.30 10.57 -16.86
CA GLU A 28 0.50 9.17 -16.49
C GLU A 28 0.44 8.98 -14.97
N LYS A 29 1.00 9.90 -14.16
CA LYS A 29 0.82 9.88 -12.70
C LYS A 29 -0.66 9.86 -12.31
N ARG A 30 -1.49 10.76 -12.89
CA ARG A 30 -2.93 10.81 -12.62
C ARG A 30 -3.65 9.52 -13.04
N LYS A 31 -3.26 8.91 -14.15
CA LYS A 31 -3.78 7.61 -14.60
C LYS A 31 -3.44 6.50 -13.60
N PHE A 32 -2.20 6.42 -13.14
CA PHE A 32 -1.82 5.42 -12.14
C PHE A 32 -2.48 5.64 -10.78
N TYR A 33 -2.67 6.89 -10.34
CA TYR A 33 -3.45 7.16 -9.12
C TYR A 33 -4.92 6.71 -9.24
N ARG A 34 -5.53 6.80 -10.43
CA ARG A 34 -6.86 6.21 -10.68
C ARG A 34 -6.85 4.69 -10.55
N TYR A 35 -5.81 4.03 -11.05
CA TYR A 35 -5.65 2.58 -10.86
C TYR A 35 -5.41 2.19 -9.41
N VAL A 36 -4.65 2.99 -8.64
CA VAL A 36 -4.48 2.80 -7.19
C VAL A 36 -5.84 2.87 -6.49
N ALA A 37 -6.69 3.85 -6.82
CA ALA A 37 -8.02 3.95 -6.22
C ALA A 37 -8.90 2.71 -6.50
N LYS A 38 -8.89 2.22 -7.74
CA LYS A 38 -9.59 0.97 -8.12
C LYS A 38 -9.06 -0.24 -7.36
N GLU A 39 -7.73 -0.34 -7.22
CA GLU A 39 -7.09 -1.45 -6.52
C GLU A 39 -7.36 -1.42 -5.01
N LYS A 40 -7.35 -0.23 -4.40
CA LYS A 40 -7.74 -0.07 -2.98
C LYS A 40 -9.16 -0.55 -2.73
N LYS A 41 -10.09 -0.21 -3.62
CA LYS A 41 -11.48 -0.66 -3.54
C LYS A 41 -11.57 -2.19 -3.59
N ARG A 42 -10.90 -2.81 -4.58
CA ARG A 42 -10.80 -4.28 -4.71
C ARG A 42 -10.26 -4.94 -3.43
N LEU A 43 -9.20 -4.39 -2.86
CA LEU A 43 -8.57 -4.95 -1.65
C LEU A 43 -9.52 -4.89 -0.44
N ILE A 44 -10.21 -3.77 -0.24
CA ILE A 44 -11.21 -3.61 0.82
C ILE A 44 -12.36 -4.61 0.63
N GLU A 45 -12.86 -4.75 -0.60
CA GLU A 45 -13.91 -5.71 -0.94
C GLU A 45 -13.48 -7.17 -0.71
N SER A 46 -12.20 -7.49 -0.90
CA SER A 46 -11.62 -8.80 -0.59
C SER A 46 -11.33 -9.05 0.89
N GLY A 47 -11.69 -8.11 1.78
CA GLY A 47 -11.50 -8.24 3.23
C GLY A 47 -10.16 -7.74 3.76
N ALA A 48 -9.40 -6.97 2.97
CA ALA A 48 -8.19 -6.33 3.48
C ALA A 48 -8.54 -5.27 4.54
N ASP A 49 -7.72 -5.20 5.58
CA ASP A 49 -7.90 -4.20 6.63
C ASP A 49 -7.74 -2.77 6.09
N LYS A 50 -8.72 -1.91 6.40
CA LYS A 50 -8.78 -0.55 5.88
C LYS A 50 -7.66 0.33 6.43
N GLU A 51 -7.29 0.15 7.69
CA GLU A 51 -6.28 0.98 8.35
C GLU A 51 -4.86 0.59 7.91
N GLU A 52 -4.58 -0.72 7.82
CA GLU A 52 -3.35 -1.23 7.23
C GLU A 52 -3.17 -0.72 5.81
N LEU A 53 -4.22 -0.80 4.98
CA LEU A 53 -4.18 -0.32 3.60
C LEU A 53 -3.93 1.19 3.53
N ARG A 54 -4.52 1.99 4.43
CA ARG A 54 -4.29 3.43 4.52
C ARG A 54 -2.82 3.74 4.85
N LEU A 55 -2.27 3.06 5.86
CA LEU A 55 -0.88 3.21 6.28
C LEU A 55 0.10 2.76 5.19
N LEU A 56 -0.21 1.64 4.52
CA LEU A 56 0.57 1.13 3.39
C LEU A 56 0.62 2.13 2.24
N CYS A 57 -0.53 2.63 1.79
CA CYS A 57 -0.58 3.65 0.73
C CYS A 57 0.23 4.90 1.07
N ARG A 58 0.22 5.33 2.34
CA ARG A 58 0.98 6.50 2.81
C ARG A 58 2.48 6.23 2.79
N ALA A 59 2.92 5.07 3.25
CA ALA A 59 4.32 4.65 3.15
C ALA A 59 4.78 4.55 1.69
N LEU A 60 3.94 4.03 0.78
CA LEU A 60 4.30 3.87 -0.63
C LEU A 60 4.32 5.16 -1.45
N SER A 61 3.47 6.14 -1.09
CA SER A 61 3.34 7.41 -1.81
C SER A 61 4.61 8.27 -1.80
N ASN A 62 5.42 8.16 -0.75
CA ASN A 62 6.63 8.94 -0.59
C ASN A 62 7.78 8.03 -0.14
N THR A 63 8.73 7.80 -1.04
CA THR A 63 9.98 7.10 -0.71
C THR A 63 10.70 7.84 0.40
N LEU A 64 11.23 7.09 1.38
CA LEU A 64 11.96 7.61 2.54
C LEU A 64 11.10 8.30 3.61
N ASN A 65 9.78 8.11 3.59
CA ASN A 65 8.95 8.56 4.71
C ASN A 65 9.07 7.58 5.89
N LEU A 66 10.17 7.70 6.64
CA LEU A 66 10.50 6.87 7.79
C LEU A 66 9.38 6.86 8.84
N HIS A 67 8.69 7.99 9.03
CA HIS A 67 7.56 8.05 9.97
C HIS A 67 6.37 7.21 9.51
N ALA A 68 6.05 7.24 8.21
CA ALA A 68 4.98 6.41 7.65
C ALA A 68 5.33 4.91 7.70
N GLU A 69 6.59 4.56 7.39
CA GLU A 69 7.08 3.18 7.48
C GLU A 69 7.09 2.67 8.93
N ARG A 70 7.56 3.48 9.88
CA ARG A 70 7.52 3.16 11.32
C ARG A 70 6.10 2.95 11.79
N ARG A 71 5.16 3.83 11.40
CA ARG A 71 3.76 3.72 11.80
C ARG A 71 3.10 2.46 11.24
N LEU A 72 3.34 2.12 9.99
CA LEU A 72 2.86 0.86 9.40
C LEU A 72 3.45 -0.36 10.13
N SER A 73 4.74 -0.32 10.43
CA SER A 73 5.43 -1.41 11.15
C SER A 73 4.90 -1.58 12.56
N GLN A 74 4.65 -0.48 13.27
CA GLN A 74 4.06 -0.47 14.59
C GLN A 74 2.64 -1.04 14.57
N TYR A 75 1.78 -0.55 13.67
CA TYR A 75 0.42 -1.06 13.51
C TYR A 75 0.40 -2.58 13.28
N ARG A 76 1.31 -3.08 12.43
CA ARG A 76 1.47 -4.52 12.21
C ARG A 76 1.88 -5.25 13.49
N LYS A 77 2.88 -4.75 14.22
CA LYS A 77 3.32 -5.35 15.49
C LYS A 77 2.18 -5.42 16.51
N GLU A 78 1.45 -4.33 16.70
CA GLU A 78 0.32 -4.26 17.62
C GLU A 78 -0.77 -5.28 17.26
N ARG A 79 -1.07 -5.42 15.96
CA ARG A 79 -2.03 -6.41 15.44
C ARG A 79 -1.60 -7.86 15.68
N PHE A 80 -0.30 -8.15 15.65
CA PHE A 80 0.23 -9.49 15.96
C PHE A 80 0.22 -9.81 17.45
N VAL A 81 0.34 -8.80 18.33
CA VAL A 81 0.31 -8.98 19.79
C VAL A 81 -1.13 -9.09 20.32
N SER A 82 -2.10 -8.56 19.59
CA SER A 82 -3.52 -8.58 19.96
C SER A 82 -4.32 -9.75 19.37
N ASN A 83 -3.67 -10.64 18.60
CA ASN A 83 -4.20 -11.96 18.21
C ASN A 83 -3.48 -13.05 19.01
#